data_AF-A0A072P8S5-F1
#
_entry.id   AF-A0A072P8S5-F1
#
_cell.length_a   1.000
_cell.length_b   1.000
_cell.length_c   1.000
_cell.angle_alpha   90.00
_cell.angle_beta   90.00
_cell.angle_gamma   90.00
#
_symmetry.space_group_name_H-M   'P 1'
#
loop_
_entity.id
_entity.type
_entity.pdbx_description
1 polymer ?
#
loop_
_entity_poly.entity_id
_entity_poly.type
_entity_poly.pdbx_seq_one_letter_code
_entity_poly.pdbx_strand_id
1 'polypeptide(L)'
;MKSLLLNWKGILLVGRKKGKPVDEEEIDLPSRDSNSHSVELLKSILQLSERDFAEQRAHIEPYLGAYVNFIMSNLEHLPSELLTILNESPAENGTVLSSSTEAQVTQDSRPGSDASPRLLKPWPETWFKLLRVMLDILSYSPETYRRGPELNAIRDGLIGKGVLKADVDLQRASQLVLRVFGWLTMLFEPPLEYEENGETSFSPTKDSSKVPQPGLRRANTWTPRPIAVKFYDERPLVDTVHHMLRGSPFPQPFTAPSDPLKGCNLSYYTLSKLAGLRIHWTESLGRHLELNKISGTLKLFRFPSFCALLSLGTSERTFIQSIYKSCEDDDDERDAHQTTPLTSQDYLQEILYTYTVIFGCDGLSRDALAQDLRKGNIEFPSLAPDPLLRRLCVTDWLKESSPELNFGDLKLSYSPEDDFPFFGKRLSVLQDYTLMQAPNNWTTLWLDRRNPREFYAFWAALIFGVSALLLAFIQIIGMIVQIIAQYQSSG
;
A
#
# COMPACT_ATOMS: atom_id res chain seq x y z
N MET A 1 21.26 37.42 -8.32
CA MET A 1 21.51 36.02 -7.89
C MET A 1 22.23 35.87 -6.54
N LYS A 2 22.97 36.85 -6.00
CA LYS A 2 23.45 36.85 -4.59
C LYS A 2 22.58 37.62 -3.58
N SER A 3 21.48 38.26 -4.01
CA SER A 3 20.54 38.97 -3.13
C SER A 3 19.26 38.20 -2.75
N LEU A 4 19.10 36.96 -3.24
CA LEU A 4 17.96 36.09 -2.89
C LEU A 4 18.20 35.22 -1.65
N LEU A 5 19.42 35.26 -1.09
CA LEU A 5 19.82 34.44 0.07
C LEU A 5 19.65 35.13 1.44
N LEU A 6 19.19 36.39 1.49
CA LEU A 6 19.06 37.13 2.75
C LEU A 6 17.62 37.30 3.25
N ASN A 7 16.60 36.81 2.54
CA ASN A 7 15.20 37.02 2.92
C ASN A 7 14.49 35.81 3.56
N TRP A 8 15.25 34.77 3.95
CA TRP A 8 14.71 33.50 4.49
C TRP A 8 14.78 33.37 6.03
N LYS A 9 15.04 34.47 6.75
CA LYS A 9 14.97 34.51 8.23
C LYS A 9 13.68 35.12 8.81
N GLY A 10 12.76 35.59 7.96
CA GLY A 10 11.57 36.34 8.39
C GLY A 10 10.24 35.56 8.50
N ILE A 11 10.18 34.31 8.02
CA ILE A 11 8.90 33.58 7.87
C ILE A 11 8.94 32.29 8.71
N LEU A 12 9.26 32.44 10.00
CA LEU A 12 9.05 31.39 11.01
C LEU A 12 8.60 31.99 12.37
N LEU A 13 7.98 33.17 12.36
CA LEU A 13 7.38 33.79 13.54
C LEU A 13 6.07 34.49 13.20
N VAL A 14 5.07 33.73 12.75
CA VAL A 14 3.66 34.12 12.93
C VAL A 14 2.88 32.88 13.33
N GLY A 15 2.62 32.74 14.63
CA GLY A 15 1.62 31.81 15.14
C GLY A 15 1.97 31.09 16.43
N ARG A 16 2.23 31.79 17.54
CA ARG A 16 2.00 31.18 18.86
C ARG A 16 1.49 32.17 19.89
N LYS A 17 0.27 31.89 20.35
CA LYS A 17 -0.36 32.48 21.53
C LYS A 17 0.51 32.19 22.77
N LYS A 18 0.48 33.16 23.70
CA LYS A 18 1.16 33.21 25.00
C LYS A 18 1.06 31.88 25.79
N GLY A 19 2.21 31.30 26.11
CA GLY A 19 2.42 30.23 27.07
C GLY A 19 3.90 30.18 27.44
N LYS A 20 4.21 29.93 28.72
CA LYS A 20 5.52 30.09 29.39
C LYS A 20 6.74 29.55 28.62
N PRO A 21 7.94 30.16 28.79
CA PRO A 21 9.18 29.57 28.31
C PRO A 21 9.50 28.30 29.10
N VAL A 22 9.68 27.20 28.38
CA VAL A 22 10.33 25.97 28.84
C VAL A 22 11.69 25.95 28.15
N ASP A 23 12.74 25.64 28.90
CA ASP A 23 14.11 25.63 28.43
C ASP A 23 14.25 24.81 27.13
N GLU A 24 14.77 25.45 26.09
CA GLU A 24 15.04 24.84 24.78
C GLU A 24 16.22 23.89 24.92
N GLU A 25 15.94 22.59 24.97
CA GLU A 25 16.91 21.55 24.69
C GLU A 25 17.19 21.56 23.18
N GLU A 26 18.44 21.87 22.81
CA GLU A 26 18.94 21.93 21.45
C GLU A 26 18.88 20.52 20.82
N ILE A 27 17.83 20.26 20.05
CA ILE A 27 17.69 19.03 19.27
C ILE A 27 18.64 19.13 18.07
N ASP A 28 19.73 18.36 18.10
CA ASP A 28 20.66 18.19 16.98
C ASP A 28 19.91 17.68 15.73
N LEU A 29 19.70 18.56 14.76
CA LEU A 29 19.19 18.21 13.44
C LEU A 29 20.29 17.50 12.63
N PRO A 30 19.96 16.48 11.81
CA PRO A 30 20.94 15.73 11.05
C PRO A 30 21.75 16.62 10.10
N SER A 31 23.03 16.25 9.90
CA SER A 31 23.97 17.01 9.07
C SER A 31 23.47 17.15 7.63
N ARG A 32 23.65 18.36 7.09
CA ARG A 32 23.15 18.84 5.79
C ARG A 32 23.55 17.98 4.59
N ASP A 33 24.64 17.20 4.70
CA ASP A 33 25.19 16.42 3.59
C ASP A 33 24.39 15.13 3.31
N SER A 34 23.84 14.49 4.35
CA SER A 34 23.01 13.27 4.21
C SER A 34 21.74 13.50 3.39
N ASN A 35 21.18 14.70 3.46
CA ASN A 35 19.99 15.08 2.68
C ASN A 35 20.28 15.33 1.20
N SER A 36 21.54 15.56 0.79
CA SER A 36 21.84 15.85 -0.62
C SER A 36 21.64 14.64 -1.53
N HIS A 37 22.03 13.44 -1.07
CA HIS A 37 21.90 12.21 -1.86
C HIS A 37 20.45 11.76 -2.03
N SER A 38 19.63 11.91 -0.99
CA SER A 38 18.18 11.63 -1.07
C SER A 38 17.47 12.56 -2.05
N VAL A 39 17.90 13.83 -2.13
CA VAL A 39 17.35 14.82 -3.08
C VAL A 39 17.77 14.52 -4.53
N GLU A 40 19.02 14.10 -4.76
CA GLU A 40 19.44 13.65 -6.10
C GLU A 40 18.68 12.39 -6.54
N LEU A 41 18.57 11.40 -5.64
CA LEU A 41 17.78 10.18 -5.88
C LEU A 41 16.34 10.52 -6.25
N LEU A 42 15.75 11.51 -5.57
CA LEU A 42 14.41 12.05 -5.84
C LEU A 42 14.24 12.59 -7.25
N LYS A 43 15.17 13.44 -7.68
CA LYS A 43 15.18 14.01 -9.03
C LYS A 43 15.27 12.91 -10.07
N SER A 44 16.09 11.89 -9.81
CA SER A 44 16.22 10.73 -10.70
C SER A 44 14.96 9.86 -10.75
N ILE A 45 14.33 9.57 -9.60
CA ILE A 45 13.11 8.75 -9.53
C ILE A 45 11.95 9.41 -10.25
N LEU A 46 11.70 10.69 -9.95
CA LEU A 46 10.52 11.40 -10.46
C LEU A 46 10.75 12.03 -11.82
N GLN A 47 12.01 12.09 -12.27
CA GLN A 47 12.44 12.81 -13.45
C GLN A 47 11.91 14.25 -13.49
N LEU A 48 11.72 14.86 -12.32
CA LEU A 48 11.18 16.21 -12.20
C LEU A 48 12.24 17.21 -12.63
N SER A 49 11.81 18.27 -13.30
CA SER A 49 12.66 19.43 -13.51
C SER A 49 13.03 20.03 -12.14
N GLU A 50 14.16 20.73 -12.05
CA GLU A 50 14.55 21.37 -10.77
C GLU A 50 13.49 22.35 -10.25
N ARG A 51 12.75 22.98 -11.18
CA ARG A 51 11.69 23.93 -10.87
C ARG A 51 10.48 23.23 -10.26
N ASP A 52 10.00 22.17 -10.90
CA ASP A 52 8.83 21.41 -10.43
C ASP A 52 9.14 20.72 -9.10
N PHE A 53 10.36 20.18 -8.98
CA PHE A 53 10.82 19.61 -7.72
C PHE A 53 10.86 20.66 -6.60
N ALA A 54 11.38 21.86 -6.85
CA ALA A 54 11.44 22.91 -5.83
C ALA A 54 10.04 23.37 -5.38
N GLU A 55 9.07 23.39 -6.28
CA GLU A 55 7.69 23.75 -5.99
C GLU A 55 6.96 22.67 -5.20
N GLN A 56 7.16 21.39 -5.58
CA GLN A 56 6.49 20.25 -4.96
C GLN A 56 7.24 19.67 -3.75
N ARG A 57 8.46 20.12 -3.46
CA ARG A 57 9.34 19.53 -2.45
C ARG A 57 8.65 19.34 -1.09
N ALA A 58 7.98 20.39 -0.59
CA ALA A 58 7.33 20.35 0.71
C ALA A 58 6.25 19.27 0.80
N HIS A 59 5.61 18.95 -0.31
CA HIS A 59 4.58 17.91 -0.41
C HIS A 59 5.19 16.52 -0.60
N ILE A 60 6.30 16.42 -1.33
CA ILE A 60 6.96 15.15 -1.67
C ILE A 60 7.80 14.59 -0.52
N GLU A 61 8.49 15.46 0.21
CA GLU A 61 9.50 15.08 1.20
C GLU A 61 9.00 14.09 2.27
N PRO A 62 7.79 14.23 2.84
CA PRO A 62 7.24 13.26 3.79
C PRO A 62 7.04 11.87 3.19
N TYR A 63 6.58 11.81 1.93
CA TYR A 63 6.27 10.56 1.21
C TYR A 63 7.54 9.81 0.81
N LEU A 64 8.57 10.56 0.41
CA LEU A 64 9.86 9.98 0.05
C LEU A 64 10.51 9.28 1.23
N GLY A 65 10.53 9.92 2.41
CA GLY A 65 11.21 9.37 3.57
C GLY A 65 10.76 7.94 3.88
N ALA A 66 9.46 7.69 3.81
CA ALA A 66 8.89 6.36 3.99
C ALA A 66 9.33 5.37 2.89
N TYR A 67 9.31 5.81 1.63
CA TYR A 67 9.71 4.97 0.50
C TYR A 67 11.21 4.61 0.52
N VAL A 68 12.08 5.57 0.78
CA VAL A 68 13.53 5.34 0.90
C VAL A 68 13.80 4.44 2.10
N ASN A 69 13.20 4.70 3.26
CA ASN A 69 13.35 3.84 4.42
C ASN A 69 12.88 2.41 4.14
N PHE A 70 11.83 2.22 3.34
CA PHE A 70 11.38 0.90 2.91
C PHE A 70 12.44 0.19 2.05
N ILE A 71 12.94 0.84 1.00
CA ILE A 71 13.98 0.26 0.14
C ILE A 71 15.21 -0.09 0.97
N MET A 72 15.69 0.86 1.77
CA MET A 72 16.91 0.68 2.56
C MET A 72 16.75 -0.42 3.59
N SER A 73 15.60 -0.49 4.27
CA SER A 73 15.34 -1.58 5.21
C SER A 73 15.34 -2.94 4.51
N ASN A 74 14.79 -3.06 3.30
CA ASN A 74 14.88 -4.31 2.54
C ASN A 74 16.31 -4.65 2.11
N LEU A 75 17.10 -3.64 1.72
CA LEU A 75 18.51 -3.84 1.40
C LEU A 75 19.33 -4.33 2.60
N GLU A 76 19.03 -3.85 3.82
CA GLU A 76 19.68 -4.34 5.05
C GLU A 76 19.36 -5.81 5.35
N HIS A 77 18.20 -6.29 4.93
CA HIS A 77 17.77 -7.67 5.13
C HIS A 77 18.14 -8.58 3.95
N LEU A 78 18.97 -8.11 3.02
CA LEU A 78 19.48 -8.96 1.95
C LEU A 78 20.28 -10.13 2.56
N PRO A 79 20.09 -11.37 2.04
CA PRO A 79 20.89 -12.52 2.44
C PRO A 79 22.38 -12.21 2.32
N SER A 80 23.17 -12.67 3.29
CA SER A 80 24.61 -12.41 3.34
C SER A 80 25.33 -12.82 2.05
N GLU A 81 24.84 -13.86 1.38
CA GLU A 81 25.31 -14.37 0.10
C GLU A 81 25.21 -13.31 -1.01
N LEU A 82 24.14 -12.51 -1.04
CA LEU A 82 23.97 -11.40 -1.98
C LEU A 82 24.76 -10.16 -1.56
N LEU A 83 25.12 -10.02 -0.29
CA LEU A 83 26.04 -8.97 0.14
C LEU A 83 27.46 -9.24 -0.35
N THR A 84 27.89 -10.51 -0.37
CA THR A 84 29.25 -10.87 -0.82
C THR A 84 29.56 -10.52 -2.29
N ILE A 85 28.54 -10.33 -3.12
CA ILE A 85 28.72 -9.99 -4.54
C ILE A 85 28.86 -8.48 -4.77
N LEU A 86 28.47 -7.67 -3.79
CA LEU A 86 28.71 -6.23 -3.83
C LEU A 86 30.20 -5.98 -3.64
N ASN A 87 30.72 -5.06 -4.43
CA ASN A 87 32.07 -4.57 -4.27
C ASN A 87 32.05 -3.66 -3.05
N GLU A 88 32.26 -4.22 -1.85
CA GLU A 88 32.65 -3.43 -0.71
C GLU A 88 33.98 -2.77 -1.08
N SER A 89 33.91 -1.53 -1.58
CA SER A 89 35.09 -0.70 -1.70
C SER A 89 35.74 -0.76 -0.31
N PRO A 90 37.01 -1.18 -0.18
CA PRO A 90 37.66 -1.12 1.10
C PRO A 90 37.56 0.34 1.50
N ALA A 91 36.74 0.61 2.52
CA ALA A 91 36.68 1.93 3.11
C ALA A 91 38.15 2.26 3.38
N GLU A 92 38.64 3.36 2.79
CA GLU A 92 40.01 3.81 2.98
C GLU A 92 40.34 3.60 4.45
N ASN A 93 41.43 2.87 4.72
CA ASN A 93 41.88 2.47 6.04
C ASN A 93 42.06 3.71 6.94
N GLY A 94 40.95 4.25 7.44
CA GLY A 94 40.87 5.25 8.47
C GLY A 94 41.06 4.51 9.77
N THR A 95 42.31 4.51 10.21
CA THR A 95 42.81 4.09 11.53
C THR A 95 41.70 4.06 12.59
N VAL A 96 41.14 2.87 12.85
CA VAL A 96 40.30 2.65 14.02
C VAL A 96 41.23 2.69 15.23
N LEU A 97 41.28 3.83 15.92
CA LEU A 97 41.84 3.94 17.24
C LEU A 97 41.06 3.01 18.18
N SER A 98 41.70 1.91 18.54
CA SER A 98 41.28 1.05 19.63
C SER A 98 41.37 1.82 20.95
N SER A 99 40.24 2.26 21.49
CA SER A 99 40.10 2.48 22.93
C SER A 99 38.89 1.71 23.45
N SER A 100 39.17 0.50 23.93
CA SER A 100 38.31 -0.21 24.88
C SER A 100 38.29 0.56 26.19
N THR A 101 37.11 1.01 26.60
CA THR A 101 36.79 1.18 28.02
C THR A 101 35.37 0.67 28.23
N GLU A 102 35.26 -0.56 28.74
CA GLU A 102 34.04 -1.10 29.31
C GLU A 102 33.60 -0.24 30.49
N ALA A 103 32.40 0.32 30.42
CA ALA A 103 31.66 0.77 31.59
C ALA A 103 30.31 0.04 31.59
N GLN A 104 30.18 -0.94 32.48
CA GLN A 104 28.92 -1.55 32.85
C GLN A 104 28.01 -0.47 33.46
N VAL A 105 26.87 -0.21 32.82
CA VAL A 105 25.76 0.56 33.42
C VAL A 105 24.58 -0.37 33.58
N THR A 106 24.23 -0.58 34.84
CA THR A 106 23.04 -1.24 35.39
C THR A 106 21.75 -0.72 34.74
N GLN A 107 20.97 -1.64 34.15
CA GLN A 107 19.60 -1.38 33.68
C GLN A 107 18.62 -1.43 34.85
N ASP A 108 17.97 -0.29 35.11
CA ASP A 108 16.78 -0.19 35.95
C ASP A 108 15.58 0.08 35.05
N SER A 109 14.58 -0.78 35.12
CA SER A 109 13.49 -0.89 34.14
C SER A 109 12.25 -0.10 34.55
N ARG A 110 11.89 0.95 33.79
CA ARG A 110 10.54 1.53 33.75
C ARG A 110 10.11 1.75 32.29
N PRO A 111 8.85 1.43 31.92
CA PRO A 111 8.34 1.68 30.57
C PRO A 111 7.79 3.11 30.49
N GLY A 112 8.58 4.03 29.91
CA GLY A 112 8.20 5.41 29.60
C GLY A 112 8.26 5.66 28.10
N SER A 113 7.18 6.20 27.55
CA SER A 113 6.83 6.28 26.13
C SER A 113 7.51 7.43 25.37
N ASP A 114 8.85 7.42 25.26
CA ASP A 114 9.56 8.33 24.34
C ASP A 114 10.44 7.53 23.39
N ALA A 115 9.84 7.14 22.27
CA ALA A 115 10.59 6.62 21.13
C ALA A 115 11.25 7.81 20.41
N SER A 116 12.34 8.33 20.96
CA SER A 116 13.23 9.23 20.21
C SER A 116 13.61 8.55 18.88
N PRO A 117 13.53 9.26 17.75
CA PRO A 117 13.85 8.69 16.45
C PRO A 117 15.28 8.17 16.50
N ARG A 118 15.45 6.85 16.34
CA ARG A 118 16.77 6.24 16.24
C ARG A 118 17.49 6.94 15.09
N LEU A 119 18.55 7.68 15.41
CA LEU A 119 19.47 8.24 14.43
C LEU A 119 19.93 7.08 13.53
N LEU A 120 19.46 7.10 12.29
CA LEU A 120 19.80 6.11 11.28
C LEU A 120 21.31 6.10 11.11
N LYS A 121 21.93 4.92 11.24
CA LYS A 121 23.35 4.76 10.92
C LYS A 121 23.56 5.27 9.48
N PRO A 122 24.67 5.99 9.20
CA PRO A 122 24.99 6.37 7.84
C PRO A 122 25.09 5.12 6.98
N TRP A 123 24.35 5.10 5.88
CA TRP A 123 24.23 3.93 5.02
C TRP A 123 25.52 3.70 4.22
N PRO A 124 25.85 2.43 3.89
CA PRO A 124 26.95 2.13 2.98
C PRO A 124 26.78 2.83 1.62
N GLU A 125 27.84 3.48 1.15
CA GLU A 125 27.87 4.18 -0.14
C GLU A 125 27.54 3.26 -1.33
N THR A 126 27.88 1.97 -1.20
CA THR A 126 27.56 0.91 -2.15
C THR A 126 26.06 0.79 -2.44
N TRP A 127 25.19 0.99 -1.44
CA TRP A 127 23.74 0.95 -1.65
C TRP A 127 23.25 2.13 -2.48
N PHE A 128 23.74 3.33 -2.19
CA PHE A 128 23.41 4.51 -2.98
C PHE A 128 23.91 4.37 -4.41
N LYS A 129 25.10 3.81 -4.62
CA LYS A 129 25.62 3.49 -5.97
C LYS A 129 24.69 2.50 -6.67
N LEU A 130 24.33 1.39 -6.04
CA LEU A 130 23.41 0.40 -6.61
C LEU A 130 22.07 1.03 -7.02
N LEU A 131 21.44 1.78 -6.12
CA LEU A 131 20.17 2.45 -6.39
C LEU A 131 20.30 3.49 -7.51
N ARG A 132 21.36 4.30 -7.50
CA ARG A 132 21.61 5.29 -8.55
C ARG A 132 21.77 4.62 -9.91
N VAL A 133 22.53 3.53 -10.00
CA VAL A 133 22.69 2.80 -11.26
C VAL A 133 21.37 2.20 -11.73
N MET A 134 20.61 1.58 -10.83
CA MET A 134 19.29 1.04 -11.17
C MET A 134 18.34 2.14 -11.65
N LEU A 135 18.32 3.30 -10.99
CA LEU A 135 17.51 4.44 -11.40
C LEU A 135 17.97 5.07 -12.71
N ASP A 136 19.28 5.18 -12.95
CA ASP A 136 19.82 5.65 -14.23
C ASP A 136 19.38 4.74 -15.39
N ILE A 137 19.34 3.43 -15.13
CA ILE A 137 18.90 2.42 -16.10
C ILE A 137 17.39 2.51 -16.33
N LEU A 138 16.61 2.67 -15.26
CA LEU A 138 15.16 2.81 -15.33
C LEU A 138 14.70 4.15 -15.90
N SER A 139 15.53 5.18 -15.80
CA SER A 139 15.30 6.50 -16.39
C SER A 139 15.81 6.62 -17.82
N TYR A 140 16.55 5.62 -18.32
CA TYR A 140 17.06 5.65 -19.67
C TYR A 140 15.92 5.61 -20.69
N SER A 141 15.98 6.53 -21.65
CA SER A 141 14.84 6.91 -22.50
C SER A 141 14.18 5.72 -23.22
N PRO A 142 12.84 5.61 -23.19
CA PRO A 142 12.10 4.57 -23.91
C PRO A 142 12.34 4.58 -25.43
N GLU A 143 12.79 5.70 -26.00
CA GLU A 143 13.11 5.77 -27.43
C GLU A 143 14.31 4.90 -27.84
N THR A 144 15.27 4.67 -26.94
CA THR A 144 16.48 3.89 -27.26
C THR A 144 16.24 2.39 -27.13
N TYR A 145 15.31 2.00 -26.26
CA TYR A 145 14.98 0.60 -26.00
C TYR A 145 13.47 0.40 -26.10
N ARG A 146 12.99 0.15 -27.32
CA ARG A 146 11.58 -0.22 -27.56
C ARG A 146 11.12 -1.41 -26.69
N ARG A 147 12.05 -2.26 -26.27
CA ARG A 147 11.80 -3.42 -25.39
C ARG A 147 12.34 -3.26 -23.96
N GLY A 148 12.94 -2.12 -23.60
CA GLY A 148 13.66 -1.93 -22.34
C GLY A 148 15.05 -2.58 -22.31
N PRO A 149 15.87 -2.29 -21.28
CA PRO A 149 17.21 -2.86 -21.13
C PRO A 149 17.15 -4.36 -20.81
N GLU A 150 18.05 -5.12 -21.44
CA GLU A 150 18.27 -6.53 -21.10
C GLU A 150 18.87 -6.66 -19.70
N LEU A 151 18.47 -7.71 -18.98
CA LEU A 151 18.98 -7.99 -17.64
C LEU A 151 20.52 -8.08 -17.62
N ASN A 152 21.11 -8.64 -18.69
CA ASN A 152 22.56 -8.73 -18.87
C ASN A 152 23.22 -7.36 -19.02
N ALA A 153 22.60 -6.42 -19.76
CA ALA A 153 23.12 -5.07 -19.91
C ALA A 153 23.10 -4.30 -18.57
N ILE A 154 22.07 -4.51 -17.75
CA ILE A 154 21.98 -3.93 -16.40
C ILE A 154 23.12 -4.44 -15.51
N ARG A 155 23.31 -5.76 -15.51
CA ARG A 155 24.42 -6.42 -14.81
C ARG A 155 25.76 -5.87 -15.26
N ASP A 156 26.02 -5.81 -16.56
CA ASP A 156 27.30 -5.35 -17.10
C ASP A 156 27.55 -3.88 -16.79
N GLY A 157 26.49 -3.06 -16.78
CA GLY A 157 26.54 -1.69 -16.29
C GLY A 157 26.90 -1.59 -14.81
N LEU A 158 26.38 -2.48 -13.96
CA LEU A 158 26.71 -2.54 -12.54
C LEU A 158 28.15 -3.02 -12.30
N ILE A 159 28.65 -3.99 -13.07
CA ILE A 159 30.05 -4.43 -13.03
C ILE A 159 30.98 -3.31 -13.50
N GLY A 160 30.65 -2.67 -14.63
CA GLY A 160 31.44 -1.58 -15.21
C GLY A 160 31.53 -0.34 -14.31
N LYS A 161 30.49 -0.06 -13.52
CA LYS A 161 30.49 0.99 -12.49
C LYS A 161 31.11 0.54 -11.16
N GLY A 162 31.64 -0.69 -11.08
CA GLY A 162 32.30 -1.24 -9.91
C GLY A 162 31.36 -1.54 -8.73
N VAL A 163 30.05 -1.63 -8.95
CA VAL A 163 29.06 -1.95 -7.90
C VAL A 163 29.05 -3.45 -7.61
N LEU A 164 29.19 -4.27 -8.65
CA LEU A 164 29.32 -5.73 -8.55
C LEU A 164 30.76 -6.15 -8.82
N LYS A 165 31.21 -7.24 -8.19
CA LYS A 165 32.51 -7.85 -8.53
C LYS A 165 32.46 -8.44 -9.94
N ALA A 166 33.61 -8.51 -10.63
CA ALA A 166 33.68 -8.98 -12.01
C ALA A 166 33.51 -10.51 -12.13
N ASP A 167 33.76 -11.26 -11.07
CA ASP A 167 33.69 -12.72 -10.97
C ASP A 167 32.36 -13.23 -10.37
N VAL A 168 31.36 -12.34 -10.24
CA VAL A 168 30.07 -12.71 -9.64
C VAL A 168 29.33 -13.72 -10.51
N ASP A 169 28.81 -14.76 -9.86
CA ASP A 169 27.86 -15.69 -10.45
C ASP A 169 26.67 -14.93 -11.06
N LEU A 170 26.48 -15.11 -12.36
CA LEU A 170 25.43 -14.48 -13.16
C LEU A 170 24.07 -14.57 -12.48
N GLN A 171 23.74 -15.75 -11.96
CA GLN A 171 22.44 -16.00 -11.35
C GLN A 171 22.21 -15.12 -10.11
N ARG A 172 23.24 -14.94 -9.27
CA ARG A 172 23.15 -14.09 -8.07
C ARG A 172 23.02 -12.62 -8.42
N ALA A 173 23.76 -12.14 -9.42
CA ALA A 173 23.64 -10.76 -9.89
C ALA A 173 22.24 -10.48 -10.42
N SER A 174 21.70 -11.37 -11.26
CA SER A 174 20.36 -11.25 -11.81
C SER A 174 19.27 -11.28 -10.74
N GLN A 175 19.40 -12.15 -9.73
CA GLN A 175 18.50 -12.18 -8.58
C GLN A 175 18.54 -10.87 -7.80
N LEU A 176 19.72 -10.30 -7.54
CA LEU A 176 19.85 -9.02 -6.86
C LEU A 176 19.19 -7.89 -7.67
N VAL A 177 19.49 -7.80 -8.96
CA VAL A 177 18.88 -6.80 -9.87
C VAL A 177 17.36 -6.91 -9.81
N LEU A 178 16.83 -8.13 -9.87
CA LEU A 178 15.40 -8.37 -9.86
C LEU A 178 14.75 -8.02 -8.51
N ARG A 179 15.41 -8.31 -7.39
CA ARG A 179 14.93 -7.92 -6.05
C ARG A 179 14.87 -6.41 -5.90
N VAL A 180 15.96 -5.73 -6.27
CA VAL A 180 16.03 -4.27 -6.23
C VAL A 180 15.00 -3.65 -7.16
N PHE A 181 14.82 -4.21 -8.36
CA PHE A 181 13.77 -3.78 -9.28
C PHE A 181 12.37 -3.98 -8.68
N GLY A 182 12.09 -5.13 -8.06
CA GLY A 182 10.83 -5.39 -7.37
C GLY A 182 10.53 -4.36 -6.28
N TRP A 183 11.53 -4.02 -5.44
CA TRP A 183 11.38 -2.99 -4.40
C TRP A 183 11.24 -1.57 -4.96
N LEU A 184 11.98 -1.24 -6.02
CA LEU A 184 11.92 0.07 -6.68
C LEU A 184 10.60 0.30 -7.43
N THR A 185 10.05 -0.77 -8.00
CA THR A 185 8.83 -0.67 -8.80
C THR A 185 7.57 -0.96 -7.99
N MET A 186 7.72 -1.69 -6.89
CA MET A 186 6.63 -2.28 -6.11
C MET A 186 5.62 -3.08 -6.95
N LEU A 187 5.97 -3.48 -8.18
CA LEU A 187 5.03 -4.21 -9.04
C LEU A 187 4.81 -5.62 -8.51
N PHE A 188 5.85 -6.24 -7.95
CA PHE A 188 5.80 -7.56 -7.34
C PHE A 188 6.60 -7.58 -6.04
N GLU A 189 6.26 -8.55 -5.19
CA GLU A 189 6.98 -8.79 -3.94
C GLU A 189 8.14 -9.74 -4.24
N PRO A 190 9.40 -9.28 -4.16
CA PRO A 190 10.53 -10.13 -4.46
C PRO A 190 10.72 -11.18 -3.34
N PRO A 191 11.03 -12.45 -3.68
CA PRO A 191 11.22 -13.49 -2.69
C PRO A 191 12.47 -13.19 -1.84
N LEU A 192 12.30 -13.20 -0.52
CA LEU A 192 13.41 -13.01 0.43
C LEU A 192 14.24 -14.28 0.60
N GLU A 193 13.57 -15.43 0.67
CA GLU A 193 14.21 -16.75 0.81
C GLU A 193 15.07 -17.06 -0.43
N TYR A 194 16.31 -17.48 -0.21
CA TYR A 194 17.20 -18.00 -1.24
C TYR A 194 16.98 -19.51 -1.33
N GLU A 195 16.69 -20.02 -2.53
CA GLU A 195 16.74 -21.47 -2.78
C GLU A 195 18.12 -21.82 -3.34
N GLU A 196 18.83 -22.74 -2.67
CA GLU A 196 20.20 -23.18 -3.03
C GLU A 196 20.32 -23.69 -4.48
N ASN A 197 19.21 -24.09 -5.10
CA ASN A 197 19.17 -24.61 -6.45
C ASN A 197 19.31 -23.51 -7.52
N GLY A 198 19.42 -22.24 -7.11
CA GLY A 198 19.49 -21.08 -8.00
C GLY A 198 18.15 -20.68 -8.61
N GLU A 199 17.14 -21.55 -8.60
CA GLU A 199 15.80 -21.22 -9.03
C GLU A 199 15.14 -20.29 -8.00
N THR A 200 14.88 -19.03 -8.38
CA THR A 200 14.04 -18.16 -7.55
C THR A 200 12.60 -18.62 -7.67
N SER A 201 12.12 -19.38 -6.70
CA SER A 201 10.70 -19.70 -6.62
C SER A 201 9.96 -18.47 -6.09
N PHE A 202 9.09 -17.88 -6.92
CA PHE A 202 8.06 -16.98 -6.44
C PHE A 202 6.98 -17.85 -5.78
N SER A 203 7.22 -18.27 -4.55
CA SER A 203 6.17 -18.95 -3.80
C SER A 203 5.03 -17.96 -3.60
N PRO A 204 3.77 -18.36 -3.87
CA PRO A 204 2.65 -17.59 -3.32
C PRO A 204 2.92 -17.46 -1.82
N THR A 205 2.78 -16.24 -1.29
CA THR A 205 3.05 -15.94 0.12
C THR A 205 2.50 -17.09 0.95
N LYS A 206 3.34 -17.65 1.83
CA LYS A 206 3.00 -18.74 2.75
C LYS A 206 1.96 -18.22 3.75
N ASP A 207 0.76 -17.88 3.29
CA ASP A 207 -0.43 -17.78 4.13
C ASP A 207 -0.68 -19.20 4.60
N SER A 208 -0.04 -19.51 5.73
CA SER A 208 -0.09 -20.78 6.41
C SER A 208 -1.55 -21.20 6.62
N SER A 209 -1.80 -22.50 6.46
CA SER A 209 -3.07 -23.19 6.66
C SER A 209 -4.08 -23.15 5.50
N LYS A 210 -3.88 -24.01 4.50
CA LYS A 210 -4.75 -25.18 4.23
C LYS A 210 -4.37 -25.78 2.88
N VAL A 211 -4.18 -27.10 2.89
CA VAL A 211 -3.94 -27.93 1.70
C VAL A 211 -5.02 -27.62 0.64
N PRO A 212 -4.67 -27.34 -0.62
CA PRO A 212 -5.66 -27.10 -1.67
C PRO A 212 -6.48 -28.38 -1.90
N GLN A 213 -7.79 -28.29 -1.70
CA GLN A 213 -8.69 -29.41 -2.02
C GLN A 213 -8.79 -29.58 -3.54
N PRO A 214 -8.54 -30.79 -4.08
CA PRO A 214 -8.74 -31.08 -5.49
C PRO A 214 -10.25 -31.13 -5.78
N GLY A 215 -10.78 -30.17 -6.54
CA GLY A 215 -12.16 -30.26 -7.06
C GLY A 215 -12.88 -28.95 -7.36
N LEU A 216 -12.50 -27.83 -6.73
CA LEU A 216 -13.08 -26.53 -7.11
C LEU A 216 -12.38 -25.97 -8.34
N ARG A 217 -13.15 -25.73 -9.41
CA ARG A 217 -12.72 -24.91 -10.55
C ARG A 217 -12.10 -23.63 -10.00
N ARG A 218 -10.78 -23.48 -10.18
CA ARG A 218 -10.01 -22.33 -9.68
C ARG A 218 -10.67 -21.06 -10.22
N ALA A 219 -11.43 -20.37 -9.38
CA ALA A 219 -11.65 -18.95 -9.58
C ALA A 219 -10.27 -18.31 -9.72
N ASN A 220 -10.13 -17.39 -10.68
CA ASN A 220 -8.90 -16.71 -11.12
C ASN A 220 -8.22 -15.90 -9.99
N THR A 221 -7.93 -16.55 -8.88
CA THR A 221 -7.07 -16.05 -7.81
C THR A 221 -5.67 -16.07 -8.38
N TRP A 222 -5.04 -14.91 -8.38
CA TRP A 222 -3.69 -14.68 -8.87
C TRP A 222 -2.73 -15.39 -7.93
N THR A 223 -2.64 -16.71 -8.08
CA THR A 223 -1.66 -17.53 -7.39
C THR A 223 -0.46 -17.60 -8.31
N PRO A 224 0.61 -16.79 -8.05
CA PRO A 224 1.85 -16.98 -8.77
C PRO A 224 2.24 -18.44 -8.55
N ARG A 225 2.35 -19.22 -9.62
CA ARG A 225 3.03 -20.51 -9.50
C ARG A 225 4.50 -20.19 -9.32
N PRO A 226 5.25 -20.97 -8.51
CA PRO A 226 6.70 -20.85 -8.51
C PRO A 226 7.19 -21.01 -9.95
N ILE A 227 7.81 -19.96 -10.49
CA ILE A 227 8.44 -19.97 -11.81
C ILE A 227 9.93 -19.91 -11.56
N ALA A 228 10.62 -20.99 -11.91
CA ALA A 228 12.05 -20.98 -12.05
C ALA A 228 12.40 -20.08 -13.24
N VAL A 229 12.84 -18.86 -12.95
CA VAL A 229 13.39 -17.97 -13.98
C VAL A 229 14.80 -18.45 -14.28
N LYS A 230 15.01 -18.99 -15.48
CA LYS A 230 16.35 -19.30 -15.97
C LYS A 230 16.95 -18.01 -16.51
N PHE A 231 17.90 -17.43 -15.76
CA PHE A 231 18.54 -16.15 -16.06
C PHE A 231 19.51 -16.17 -17.27
N TYR A 232 19.52 -17.25 -18.05
CA TYR A 232 20.33 -17.39 -19.27
C TYR A 232 19.64 -16.85 -20.51
N ASP A 233 18.36 -16.49 -20.41
CA ASP A 233 17.62 -15.91 -21.53
C ASP A 233 17.97 -14.42 -21.66
N GLU A 234 18.42 -13.99 -22.83
CA GLU A 234 18.70 -12.59 -23.24
C GLU A 234 17.42 -11.74 -23.37
N ARG A 235 16.42 -12.02 -22.52
CA ARG A 235 15.15 -11.32 -22.57
C ARG A 235 15.28 -9.95 -21.91
N PRO A 236 14.57 -8.95 -22.44
CA PRO A 236 14.37 -7.70 -21.74
C PRO A 236 13.84 -7.91 -20.32
N LEU A 237 14.21 -7.00 -19.40
CA LEU A 237 13.76 -7.08 -18.01
C LEU A 237 12.23 -7.07 -17.91
N VAL A 238 11.57 -6.27 -18.74
CA VAL A 238 10.10 -6.16 -18.79
C VAL A 238 9.49 -7.50 -19.18
N ASP A 239 9.98 -8.15 -20.24
CA ASP A 239 9.51 -9.48 -20.67
C ASP A 239 9.73 -10.53 -19.58
N THR A 240 10.84 -10.44 -18.87
CA THR A 240 11.14 -11.33 -17.74
C THR A 240 10.08 -11.15 -16.65
N VAL A 241 9.78 -9.90 -16.28
CA VAL A 241 8.74 -9.54 -15.30
C VAL A 241 7.36 -9.99 -15.77
N HIS A 242 7.00 -9.74 -17.02
CA HIS A 242 5.75 -10.21 -17.62
C HIS A 242 5.63 -11.75 -17.55
N HIS A 243 6.72 -12.45 -17.87
CA HIS A 243 6.77 -13.91 -17.76
C HIS A 243 6.63 -14.40 -16.32
N MET A 244 7.28 -13.74 -15.36
CA MET A 244 7.17 -14.03 -13.93
C MET A 244 5.75 -13.83 -13.40
N LEU A 245 5.07 -12.80 -13.88
CA LEU A 245 3.71 -12.47 -13.44
C LEU A 245 2.62 -13.21 -14.21
N ARG A 246 3.00 -13.99 -15.24
CA ARG A 246 2.11 -14.75 -16.14
C ARG A 246 1.00 -13.88 -16.73
N GLY A 247 1.37 -12.69 -17.15
CA GLY A 247 0.47 -11.66 -17.64
C GLY A 247 0.95 -10.28 -17.21
N SER A 248 0.17 -9.27 -17.59
CA SER A 248 0.48 -7.89 -17.21
C SER A 248 0.58 -7.75 -15.69
N PRO A 249 1.63 -7.06 -15.16
CA PRO A 249 1.66 -6.64 -13.76
C PRO A 249 0.46 -5.77 -13.38
N PHE A 250 -0.15 -5.16 -14.38
CA PHE A 250 -1.32 -4.32 -14.26
C PHE A 250 -2.59 -5.16 -14.45
N PRO A 251 -3.64 -4.93 -13.65
CA PRO A 251 -4.97 -5.43 -13.97
C PRO A 251 -5.35 -5.00 -15.39
N GLN A 252 -5.96 -5.89 -16.17
CA GLN A 252 -6.47 -5.51 -17.48
C GLN A 252 -7.67 -4.57 -17.31
N PRO A 253 -7.82 -3.56 -18.20
CA PRO A 253 -8.98 -2.70 -18.23
C PRO A 253 -10.28 -3.52 -18.25
N PHE A 254 -11.21 -3.15 -17.38
CA PHE A 254 -12.49 -3.80 -17.24
C PHE A 254 -13.49 -3.18 -18.22
N THR A 255 -13.90 -3.96 -19.24
CA THR A 255 -14.77 -3.50 -20.33
C THR A 255 -16.14 -4.19 -20.34
N ALA A 256 -16.45 -4.99 -19.32
CA ALA A 256 -17.67 -5.78 -19.28
C ALA A 256 -18.75 -5.08 -18.44
N PRO A 257 -19.99 -4.94 -18.95
CA PRO A 257 -21.05 -4.27 -18.21
C PRO A 257 -21.26 -4.97 -16.88
N SER A 258 -21.12 -4.21 -15.81
CA SER A 258 -21.30 -4.68 -14.43
C SER A 258 -22.27 -3.77 -13.71
N ASP A 259 -22.94 -4.34 -12.71
CA ASP A 259 -23.77 -3.57 -11.80
C ASP A 259 -22.95 -2.44 -11.16
N PRO A 260 -23.58 -1.28 -10.92
CA PRO A 260 -22.91 -0.17 -10.27
C PRO A 260 -22.36 -0.57 -8.90
N LEU A 261 -21.16 -0.11 -8.60
CA LEU A 261 -20.53 -0.32 -7.30
C LEU A 261 -21.15 0.62 -6.28
N LYS A 262 -21.68 0.08 -5.18
CA LYS A 262 -22.23 0.88 -4.09
C LYS A 262 -21.18 1.01 -2.99
N GLY A 263 -20.85 2.25 -2.63
CA GLY A 263 -19.85 2.51 -1.57
C GLY A 263 -20.18 1.82 -0.25
N CYS A 264 -21.47 1.70 0.11
CA CYS A 264 -21.89 1.01 1.34
C CYS A 264 -21.60 -0.51 1.34
N ASN A 265 -21.48 -1.15 0.18
CA ASN A 265 -21.13 -2.57 0.06
C ASN A 265 -19.61 -2.82 0.10
N LEU A 266 -18.83 -1.78 -0.19
CA LEU A 266 -17.37 -1.83 -0.27
C LEU A 266 -16.70 -1.16 0.93
N SER A 267 -17.47 -0.54 1.83
CA SER A 267 -16.93 0.11 3.01
C SER A 267 -16.25 -0.89 3.94
N TYR A 268 -15.16 -0.49 4.58
CA TYR A 268 -14.40 -1.31 5.51
C TYR A 268 -15.29 -1.89 6.62
N TYR A 269 -16.26 -1.10 7.12
CA TYR A 269 -17.23 -1.60 8.10
C TYR A 269 -17.97 -2.83 7.57
N THR A 270 -18.54 -2.75 6.37
CA THR A 270 -19.27 -3.87 5.76
C THR A 270 -18.32 -5.03 5.46
N LEU A 271 -17.16 -4.76 4.87
CA LEU A 271 -16.18 -5.81 4.54
C LEU A 271 -15.72 -6.57 5.80
N SER A 272 -15.41 -5.86 6.89
CA SER A 272 -14.88 -6.48 8.11
C SER A 272 -15.96 -7.08 9.01
N LYS A 273 -17.05 -6.35 9.27
CA LYS A 273 -18.08 -6.75 10.26
C LYS A 273 -19.16 -7.65 9.67
N LEU A 274 -19.51 -7.45 8.41
CA LEU A 274 -20.52 -8.27 7.75
C LEU A 274 -19.88 -9.41 6.95
N ALA A 275 -18.90 -9.10 6.10
CA ALA A 275 -18.29 -10.09 5.24
C ALA A 275 -17.14 -10.88 5.89
N GLY A 276 -16.76 -10.52 7.13
CA GLY A 276 -15.73 -11.20 7.90
C GLY A 276 -14.34 -11.10 7.27
N LEU A 277 -14.11 -10.13 6.39
CA LEU A 277 -12.85 -9.95 5.70
C LEU A 277 -11.81 -9.31 6.60
N ARG A 278 -10.58 -9.83 6.53
CA ARG A 278 -9.40 -9.26 7.17
C ARG A 278 -8.55 -8.55 6.14
N ILE A 279 -8.05 -7.37 6.49
CA ILE A 279 -7.08 -6.66 5.65
C ILE A 279 -5.70 -7.32 5.82
N HIS A 280 -5.04 -7.54 4.70
CA HIS A 280 -3.62 -7.86 4.65
C HIS A 280 -2.88 -6.79 3.85
N TRP A 281 -1.92 -6.12 4.47
CA TRP A 281 -1.12 -5.09 3.81
C TRP A 281 -0.07 -5.74 2.90
N THR A 282 -0.14 -5.45 1.59
CA THR A 282 0.79 -5.98 0.58
C THR A 282 1.75 -4.88 0.10
N GLU A 283 2.97 -5.27 -0.25
CA GLU A 283 3.98 -4.40 -0.86
C GLU A 283 3.89 -4.39 -2.40
N SER A 284 3.12 -5.31 -2.98
CA SER A 284 2.92 -5.37 -4.43
C SER A 284 1.67 -4.61 -4.86
N LEU A 285 1.84 -3.69 -5.80
CA LEU A 285 0.79 -2.96 -6.51
C LEU A 285 -0.18 -3.92 -7.20
N GLY A 286 0.35 -4.90 -7.95
CA GLY A 286 -0.46 -5.86 -8.72
C GLY A 286 -1.38 -6.72 -7.84
N ARG A 287 -1.12 -6.81 -6.54
CA ARG A 287 -1.94 -7.54 -5.55
C ARG A 287 -2.98 -6.67 -4.83
N HIS A 288 -3.06 -5.39 -5.14
CA HIS A 288 -4.06 -4.49 -4.56
C HIS A 288 -5.48 -4.98 -4.89
N LEU A 289 -6.36 -5.09 -3.88
CA LEU A 289 -7.70 -5.67 -3.95
C LEU A 289 -7.75 -7.15 -4.36
N GLU A 290 -6.67 -7.90 -4.16
CA GLU A 290 -6.72 -9.35 -4.31
C GLU A 290 -7.54 -9.96 -3.16
N LEU A 291 -8.70 -10.55 -3.49
CA LEU A 291 -9.59 -11.21 -2.55
C LEU A 291 -9.31 -12.71 -2.50
N ASN A 292 -8.90 -13.21 -1.33
CA ASN A 292 -8.87 -14.63 -1.04
C ASN A 292 -10.16 -15.03 -0.29
N LYS A 293 -11.12 -15.58 -1.04
CA LYS A 293 -12.41 -16.03 -0.53
C LYS A 293 -12.30 -17.16 0.50
N ILE A 294 -11.20 -17.92 0.49
CA ILE A 294 -11.02 -19.09 1.38
C ILE A 294 -10.50 -18.64 2.76
N SER A 295 -9.50 -17.76 2.77
CA SER A 295 -8.94 -17.21 4.02
C SER A 295 -9.74 -16.03 4.58
N GLY A 296 -10.66 -15.48 3.79
CA GLY A 296 -11.36 -14.24 4.08
C GLY A 296 -10.38 -13.07 4.20
N THR A 297 -9.37 -13.02 3.34
CA THR A 297 -8.38 -11.93 3.35
C THR A 297 -8.49 -11.07 2.10
N LEU A 298 -8.46 -9.75 2.29
CA LEU A 298 -8.41 -8.75 1.23
C LEU A 298 -7.04 -8.07 1.30
N LYS A 299 -6.28 -8.14 0.20
CA LYS A 299 -4.96 -7.51 0.14
C LYS A 299 -5.07 -6.04 -0.26
N LEU A 300 -4.45 -5.14 0.51
CA LEU A 300 -4.39 -3.71 0.22
C LEU A 300 -2.95 -3.23 0.17
N PHE A 301 -2.62 -2.47 -0.88
CA PHE A 301 -1.27 -1.97 -1.12
C PHE A 301 -0.86 -0.92 -0.10
N ARG A 302 0.19 -1.19 0.68
CA ARG A 302 0.49 -0.45 1.92
C ARG A 302 1.18 0.91 1.74
N PHE A 303 1.58 1.28 0.51
CA PHE A 303 2.34 2.50 0.24
C PHE A 303 1.58 3.52 -0.63
N PRO A 304 0.40 4.00 -0.23
CA PRO A 304 -0.32 5.00 -1.02
C PRO A 304 0.50 6.29 -1.23
N SER A 305 1.46 6.62 -0.35
CA SER A 305 2.39 7.73 -0.60
C SER A 305 3.21 7.54 -1.87
N PHE A 306 3.58 6.31 -2.20
CA PHE A 306 4.28 5.98 -3.45
C PHE A 306 3.38 6.23 -4.67
N CYS A 307 2.12 5.85 -4.61
CA CYS A 307 1.14 6.15 -5.66
C CYS A 307 0.98 7.66 -5.84
N ALA A 308 0.75 8.39 -4.75
CA ALA A 308 0.63 9.85 -4.76
C ALA A 308 1.86 10.51 -5.38
N LEU A 309 3.05 10.08 -4.94
CA LEU A 309 4.33 10.60 -5.42
C LEU A 309 4.48 10.43 -6.94
N LEU A 310 4.18 9.23 -7.46
CA LEU A 310 4.30 8.94 -8.89
C LEU A 310 3.17 9.57 -9.73
N SER A 311 1.98 9.76 -9.16
CA SER A 311 0.86 10.47 -9.80
C SER A 311 1.07 11.98 -9.90
N LEU A 312 1.89 12.58 -9.04
CA LEU A 312 2.26 14.01 -9.10
C LEU A 312 3.31 14.32 -10.17
N GLY A 313 4.04 13.31 -10.64
CA GLY A 313 5.05 13.46 -11.69
C GLY A 313 4.41 13.84 -13.02
N THR A 314 4.83 14.93 -13.63
CA THR A 314 4.30 15.43 -14.91
C THR A 314 4.83 14.69 -16.15
N SER A 315 5.63 13.62 -15.98
CA SER A 315 6.32 13.01 -17.12
C SER A 315 5.66 11.72 -17.60
N GLU A 316 5.45 11.63 -18.91
CA GLU A 316 5.24 10.37 -19.64
C GLU A 316 6.43 9.40 -19.56
N ARG A 317 7.46 9.77 -18.79
CA ARG A 317 8.77 9.12 -18.73
C ARG A 317 9.01 8.37 -17.43
N THR A 318 8.03 8.26 -16.55
CA THR A 318 8.17 7.39 -15.38
C THR A 318 8.45 5.96 -15.86
N PHE A 319 9.31 5.24 -15.14
CA PHE A 319 9.65 3.88 -15.50
C PHE A 319 8.41 2.97 -15.48
N ILE A 320 7.43 3.21 -14.59
CA ILE A 320 6.15 2.49 -14.57
C ILE A 320 5.39 2.74 -15.88
N GLN A 321 5.35 3.97 -16.39
CA GLN A 321 4.73 4.26 -17.69
C GLN A 321 5.43 3.53 -18.83
N SER A 322 6.75 3.40 -18.79
CA SER A 322 7.49 2.62 -19.78
C SER A 322 7.11 1.14 -19.71
N ILE A 323 7.06 0.55 -18.53
CA ILE A 323 6.64 -0.85 -18.34
C ILE A 323 5.21 -1.05 -18.82
N TYR A 324 4.33 -0.09 -18.52
CA TYR A 324 2.94 -0.09 -18.94
C TYR A 324 2.80 -0.05 -20.48
N LYS A 325 3.46 0.90 -21.16
CA LYS A 325 3.46 0.99 -22.63
C LYS A 325 4.00 -0.28 -23.29
N SER A 326 5.07 -0.86 -22.74
CA SER A 326 5.62 -2.12 -23.25
C SER A 326 4.65 -3.31 -23.11
N CYS A 327 3.70 -3.26 -22.16
CA CYS A 327 2.66 -4.28 -22.05
C CYS A 327 1.48 -4.04 -23.01
N GLU A 328 1.20 -2.79 -23.41
CA GLU A 328 0.14 -2.49 -24.38
C GLU A 328 0.53 -2.88 -25.81
N ASP A 329 1.77 -2.62 -26.22
CA ASP A 329 2.28 -2.92 -27.57
C ASP A 329 2.17 -4.43 -27.93
N ASP A 330 2.09 -5.33 -26.94
CA ASP A 330 1.93 -6.78 -27.15
C ASP A 330 0.46 -7.19 -27.42
N ASP A 331 -0.52 -6.34 -27.10
CA ASP A 331 -1.96 -6.62 -27.20
C ASP A 331 -2.63 -6.02 -28.48
N ASP A 332 -1.86 -5.27 -29.29
CA ASP A 332 -2.30 -4.46 -30.44
C ASP A 332 -3.02 -5.19 -31.60
N GLU A 333 -3.19 -6.51 -31.56
CA GLU A 333 -4.03 -7.24 -32.53
C GLU A 333 -5.53 -7.26 -32.16
N ARG A 334 -5.94 -6.75 -30.99
CA ARG A 334 -7.34 -6.84 -30.52
C ARG A 334 -8.04 -5.47 -30.42
N ASP A 335 -8.84 -5.20 -31.45
CA ASP A 335 -9.99 -4.28 -31.49
C ASP A 335 -9.76 -2.82 -31.07
N ALA A 336 -9.41 -1.99 -32.05
CA ALA A 336 -9.25 -0.53 -31.99
C ALA A 336 -10.56 0.27 -31.74
N HIS A 337 -11.41 -0.15 -30.80
CA HIS A 337 -12.60 0.59 -30.41
C HIS A 337 -12.31 1.56 -29.27
N GLN A 338 -11.78 2.74 -29.65
CA GLN A 338 -12.15 4.06 -29.12
C GLN A 338 -12.24 4.29 -27.59
N THR A 339 -11.49 3.57 -26.75
CA THR A 339 -11.28 3.95 -25.35
C THR A 339 -10.16 4.99 -25.25
N THR A 340 -10.32 5.98 -24.37
CA THR A 340 -9.25 6.93 -24.01
C THR A 340 -8.00 6.15 -23.59
N PRO A 341 -6.80 6.57 -24.01
CA PRO A 341 -5.57 5.87 -23.66
C PRO A 341 -5.39 5.93 -22.15
N LEU A 342 -5.52 4.77 -21.49
CA LEU A 342 -5.29 4.64 -20.07
C LEU A 342 -3.79 4.76 -19.79
N THR A 343 -3.44 5.41 -18.69
CA THR A 343 -2.04 5.62 -18.31
C THR A 343 -1.71 4.89 -17.02
N SER A 344 -0.41 4.71 -16.76
CA SER A 344 0.03 4.21 -15.45
C SER A 344 -0.33 5.15 -14.30
N GLN A 345 -0.51 6.45 -14.58
CA GLN A 345 -0.96 7.41 -13.58
C GLN A 345 -2.40 7.14 -13.18
N ASP A 346 -3.27 6.83 -14.14
CA ASP A 346 -4.66 6.44 -13.87
C ASP A 346 -4.70 5.20 -12.98
N TYR A 347 -3.83 4.21 -13.23
CA TYR A 347 -3.70 3.02 -12.39
C TYR A 347 -3.33 3.36 -10.93
N LEU A 348 -2.33 4.22 -10.73
CA LEU A 348 -1.87 4.63 -9.40
C LEU A 348 -2.89 5.51 -8.68
N GLN A 349 -3.57 6.40 -9.41
CA GLN A 349 -4.68 7.19 -8.88
C GLN A 349 -5.85 6.30 -8.50
N GLU A 350 -6.13 5.24 -9.26
CA GLU A 350 -7.18 4.30 -8.94
C GLU A 350 -6.92 3.57 -7.62
N ILE A 351 -5.67 3.16 -7.35
CA ILE A 351 -5.28 2.63 -6.03
C ILE A 351 -5.59 3.64 -4.92
N LEU A 352 -5.36 4.92 -5.16
CA LEU A 352 -5.67 5.98 -4.21
C LEU A 352 -7.19 6.15 -4.02
N TYR A 353 -7.99 6.05 -5.09
CA TYR A 353 -9.45 6.10 -5.04
C TYR A 353 -10.06 4.88 -4.35
N THR A 354 -9.48 3.69 -4.44
CA THR A 354 -10.04 2.52 -3.74
C THR A 354 -9.97 2.67 -2.22
N TYR A 355 -8.95 3.36 -1.69
CA TYR A 355 -8.89 3.74 -0.27
C TYR A 355 -10.05 4.67 0.12
N THR A 356 -10.44 5.59 -0.75
CA THR A 356 -11.56 6.49 -0.46
C THR A 356 -12.89 5.76 -0.47
N VAL A 357 -13.07 4.79 -1.38
CA VAL A 357 -14.26 3.93 -1.40
C VAL A 357 -14.34 3.05 -0.14
N ILE A 358 -13.21 2.44 0.26
CA ILE A 358 -13.19 1.50 1.39
C ILE A 358 -13.30 2.23 2.73
N PHE A 359 -12.55 3.32 2.94
CA PHE A 359 -12.45 3.98 4.25
C PHE A 359 -13.10 5.36 4.32
N GLY A 360 -13.23 6.05 3.18
CA GLY A 360 -13.70 7.43 3.11
C GLY A 360 -15.22 7.58 3.22
N CYS A 361 -15.99 6.66 2.62
CA CYS A 361 -17.45 6.79 2.49
C CYS A 361 -18.23 6.83 3.82
N ASP A 362 -17.70 6.25 4.90
CA ASP A 362 -18.46 6.09 6.15
C ASP A 362 -17.57 6.35 7.39
N GLY A 363 -18.09 7.13 8.34
CA GLY A 363 -17.46 7.30 9.65
C GLY A 363 -17.36 5.99 10.42
N LEU A 364 -18.32 5.08 10.24
CA LEU A 364 -18.29 3.76 10.88
C LEU A 364 -17.12 2.90 10.42
N SER A 365 -16.70 3.03 9.15
CA SER A 365 -15.49 2.36 8.64
C SER A 365 -14.25 2.81 9.41
N ARG A 366 -14.11 4.12 9.63
CA ARG A 366 -12.98 4.68 10.36
C ARG A 366 -12.99 4.28 11.83
N ASP A 367 -14.15 4.31 12.46
CA ASP A 367 -14.32 3.88 13.86
C ASP A 367 -14.04 2.38 14.03
N ALA A 368 -14.54 1.55 13.11
CA ALA A 368 -14.29 0.12 13.10
C ALA A 368 -12.80 -0.19 12.93
N LEU A 369 -12.13 0.49 12.00
CA LEU A 369 -10.69 0.30 11.80
C LEU A 369 -9.90 0.77 13.02
N ALA A 370 -10.21 1.95 13.56
CA ALA A 370 -9.58 2.46 14.78
C ALA A 370 -9.76 1.49 15.95
N GLN A 371 -10.93 0.85 16.07
CA GLN A 371 -11.18 -0.18 17.07
C GLN A 371 -10.34 -1.45 16.81
N ASP A 372 -10.26 -1.91 15.56
CA ASP A 372 -9.49 -3.10 15.21
C ASP A 372 -7.98 -2.88 15.41
N LEU A 373 -7.48 -1.68 15.13
CA LEU A 373 -6.10 -1.25 15.45
C LEU A 373 -5.85 -1.24 16.96
N ARG A 374 -6.77 -0.68 17.76
CA ARG A 374 -6.65 -0.65 19.23
C ARG A 374 -6.65 -2.05 19.86
N LYS A 375 -7.34 -3.00 19.22
CA LYS A 375 -7.41 -4.41 19.66
C LYS A 375 -6.24 -5.26 19.17
N GLY A 376 -5.38 -4.74 18.28
CA GLY A 376 -4.34 -5.53 17.64
C GLY A 376 -4.87 -6.56 16.64
N ASN A 377 -6.11 -6.41 16.17
CA ASN A 377 -6.68 -7.29 15.14
C ASN A 377 -6.07 -7.00 13.76
N ILE A 378 -5.68 -5.75 13.55
CA ILE A 378 -4.96 -5.25 12.38
C ILE A 378 -3.77 -4.47 12.93
N GLU A 379 -2.62 -4.69 12.33
CA GLU A 379 -1.43 -3.89 12.58
C GLU A 379 -1.07 -3.17 11.30
N PHE A 380 -0.79 -1.86 11.41
CA PHE A 380 -0.08 -1.20 10.33
C PHE A 380 1.34 -1.75 10.25
N PRO A 381 1.93 -1.84 9.04
CA PRO A 381 3.32 -2.21 8.91
C PRO A 381 4.19 -1.33 9.80
N SER A 382 4.88 -1.94 10.75
CA SER A 382 5.79 -1.22 11.67
C SER A 382 7.07 -0.80 10.95
N LEU A 383 7.49 -1.58 9.95
CA LEU A 383 8.65 -1.33 9.14
C LEU A 383 8.30 -0.33 8.03
N ALA A 384 8.90 0.86 8.09
CA ALA A 384 8.64 1.96 7.16
C ALA A 384 7.14 2.34 7.04
N PRO A 385 6.52 2.88 8.11
CA PRO A 385 5.11 3.25 8.08
C PRO A 385 4.87 4.35 7.04
N ASP A 386 3.93 4.09 6.13
CA ASP A 386 3.52 5.06 5.12
C ASP A 386 2.69 6.18 5.76
N PRO A 387 3.08 7.46 5.61
CA PRO A 387 2.42 8.58 6.27
C PRO A 387 1.01 8.83 5.73
N LEU A 388 0.78 8.56 4.44
CA LEU A 388 -0.52 8.74 3.80
C LEU A 388 -1.49 7.61 4.14
N LEU A 389 -0.99 6.39 4.38
CA LEU A 389 -1.82 5.22 4.66
C LEU A 389 -2.73 5.44 5.87
N ARG A 390 -2.16 5.85 7.00
CA ARG A 390 -2.95 6.09 8.21
C ARG A 390 -3.95 7.22 7.99
N ARG A 391 -3.57 8.24 7.23
CA ARG A 391 -4.42 9.40 6.93
C ARG A 391 -5.63 8.96 6.10
N LEU A 392 -5.42 8.24 5.00
CA LEU A 392 -6.48 7.72 4.14
C LEU A 392 -7.45 6.78 4.88
N CYS A 393 -6.92 5.96 5.79
CA CYS A 393 -7.71 4.95 6.46
C CYS A 393 -8.48 5.45 7.69
N VAL A 394 -7.95 6.44 8.43
CA VAL A 394 -8.48 6.81 9.77
C VAL A 394 -8.99 8.24 9.83
N THR A 395 -8.45 9.17 9.02
CA THR A 395 -8.85 10.58 9.10
C THR A 395 -10.05 10.87 8.22
N ASP A 396 -10.87 11.82 8.66
CA ASP A 396 -12.00 12.33 7.89
C ASP A 396 -11.49 13.35 6.88
N TRP A 397 -10.88 12.85 5.80
CA TRP A 397 -10.20 13.67 4.81
C TRP A 397 -11.15 14.62 4.06
N LEU A 398 -12.47 14.38 4.05
CA LEU A 398 -13.45 15.34 3.52
C LEU A 398 -13.42 16.69 4.25
N LYS A 399 -13.00 16.70 5.52
CA LYS A 399 -12.88 17.91 6.33
C LYS A 399 -11.51 18.55 6.18
N GLU A 400 -10.49 17.76 5.88
CA GLU A 400 -9.16 18.25 5.56
C GLU A 400 -9.13 18.56 4.07
N SER A 401 -9.46 19.81 3.71
CA SER A 401 -9.27 20.32 2.35
C SER A 401 -7.77 20.34 2.01
N SER A 402 -7.16 19.18 1.74
CA SER A 402 -5.85 19.09 1.14
C SER A 402 -6.05 19.17 -0.37
N PRO A 403 -5.74 20.32 -1.02
CA PRO A 403 -5.87 20.47 -2.47
C PRO A 403 -4.92 19.55 -3.26
N GLU A 404 -4.02 18.87 -2.56
CA GLU A 404 -2.89 18.10 -3.12
C GLU A 404 -3.31 16.80 -3.81
N LEU A 405 -4.37 16.17 -3.31
CA LEU A 405 -4.85 14.89 -3.82
C LEU A 405 -6.30 15.10 -4.23
N ASN A 406 -6.51 15.32 -5.52
CA ASN A 406 -7.84 15.52 -6.09
C ASN A 406 -8.57 14.18 -6.13
N PHE A 407 -9.05 13.71 -4.98
CA PHE A 407 -9.78 12.45 -4.81
C PHE A 407 -11.22 12.49 -5.34
N GLY A 408 -11.61 13.55 -6.05
CA GLY A 408 -12.96 13.74 -6.55
C GLY A 408 -14.02 13.77 -5.44
N ASP A 409 -15.26 13.97 -5.85
CA ASP A 409 -16.39 13.89 -4.93
C ASP A 409 -16.73 12.43 -4.64
N LEU A 410 -16.99 12.11 -3.36
CA LEU A 410 -17.50 10.80 -2.97
C LEU A 410 -18.86 10.56 -3.62
N LYS A 411 -18.94 9.51 -4.44
CA LYS A 411 -20.19 9.07 -5.07
C LYS A 411 -20.84 7.98 -4.22
N LEU A 412 -22.17 7.94 -4.18
CA LEU A 412 -22.89 6.82 -3.58
C LEU A 412 -22.83 5.56 -4.45
N SER A 413 -22.65 5.77 -5.76
CA SER A 413 -22.66 4.76 -6.80
C SER A 413 -21.54 5.08 -7.79
N TYR A 414 -20.70 4.11 -8.08
CA TYR A 414 -19.59 4.24 -9.02
C TYR A 414 -19.81 3.31 -10.22
N SER A 415 -19.38 3.75 -11.39
CA SER A 415 -19.31 2.93 -12.60
C SER A 415 -18.03 2.09 -12.53
N PRO A 416 -18.09 0.75 -12.50
CA PRO A 416 -16.91 -0.09 -12.52
C PRO A 416 -16.01 0.16 -13.74
N GLU A 417 -16.58 0.58 -14.87
CA GLU A 417 -15.85 0.77 -16.13
C GLU A 417 -15.23 2.17 -16.21
N ASP A 418 -16.00 3.21 -15.86
CA ASP A 418 -15.57 4.60 -16.02
C ASP A 418 -14.74 5.10 -14.83
N ASP A 419 -15.14 4.74 -13.60
CA ASP A 419 -14.47 5.23 -12.39
C ASP A 419 -13.29 4.32 -11.98
N PHE A 420 -13.31 3.05 -12.39
CA PHE A 420 -12.34 2.03 -11.97
C PHE A 420 -11.88 1.13 -13.13
N PRO A 421 -11.28 1.68 -14.19
CA PRO A 421 -10.89 0.88 -15.35
C PRO A 421 -9.99 -0.31 -14.99
N PHE A 422 -9.06 -0.19 -14.03
CA PHE A 422 -8.14 -1.27 -13.68
C PHE A 422 -8.70 -2.23 -12.63
N PHE A 423 -9.31 -1.70 -11.56
CA PHE A 423 -9.77 -2.47 -10.40
C PHE A 423 -11.27 -2.73 -10.39
N GLY A 424 -12.03 -2.22 -11.35
CA GLY A 424 -13.49 -2.37 -11.46
C GLY A 424 -13.91 -3.83 -11.34
N LYS A 425 -13.24 -4.74 -12.06
CA LYS A 425 -13.46 -6.19 -11.95
C LYS A 425 -13.27 -6.72 -10.53
N ARG A 426 -12.19 -6.31 -9.84
CA ARG A 426 -11.87 -6.78 -8.48
C ARG A 426 -12.87 -6.21 -7.47
N LEU A 427 -13.27 -4.96 -7.64
CA LEU A 427 -14.31 -4.32 -6.83
C LEU A 427 -15.68 -4.95 -7.05
N SER A 428 -16.07 -5.29 -8.28
CA SER A 428 -17.31 -6.01 -8.55
C SER A 428 -17.30 -7.38 -7.87
N VAL A 429 -16.21 -8.15 -7.99
CA VAL A 429 -16.06 -9.44 -7.28
C VAL A 429 -16.13 -9.28 -5.76
N LEU A 430 -15.60 -8.17 -5.22
CA LEU A 430 -15.67 -7.85 -3.81
C LEU A 430 -17.09 -7.48 -3.38
N GLN A 431 -17.81 -6.69 -4.18
CA GLN A 431 -19.21 -6.36 -3.95
C GLN A 431 -20.08 -7.62 -3.99
N ASP A 432 -19.92 -8.47 -5.01
CA ASP A 432 -20.61 -9.75 -5.13
C ASP A 432 -20.36 -10.63 -3.92
N TYR A 433 -19.11 -10.70 -3.47
CA TYR A 433 -18.76 -11.43 -2.27
C TYR A 433 -19.52 -10.91 -1.06
N THR A 434 -19.58 -9.58 -0.84
CA THR A 434 -20.34 -8.96 0.24
C THR A 434 -21.85 -9.18 0.12
N LEU A 435 -22.41 -9.15 -1.10
CA LEU A 435 -23.84 -9.38 -1.35
C LEU A 435 -24.23 -10.84 -1.10
N MET A 436 -23.34 -11.79 -1.39
CA MET A 436 -23.55 -13.21 -1.09
C MET A 436 -23.53 -13.51 0.42
N GLN A 437 -22.94 -12.64 1.25
CA GLN A 437 -23.01 -12.77 2.71
C GLN A 437 -24.39 -12.31 3.20
N ALA A 438 -25.31 -13.27 3.29
CA ALA A 438 -26.60 -13.04 3.94
C ALA A 438 -26.39 -12.98 5.47
N PRO A 439 -26.99 -12.01 6.17
CA PRO A 439 -26.94 -11.98 7.63
C PRO A 439 -27.65 -13.21 8.19
N ASN A 440 -26.88 -14.19 8.68
CA ASN A 440 -27.42 -15.44 9.22
C ASN A 440 -27.70 -15.38 10.73
N ASN A 441 -27.24 -14.33 11.40
CA ASN A 441 -27.41 -14.11 12.83
C ASN A 441 -28.09 -12.77 13.11
N TRP A 442 -28.81 -12.68 14.23
CA TRP A 442 -29.42 -11.43 14.71
C TRP A 442 -28.39 -10.31 14.87
N THR A 443 -27.17 -10.65 15.28
CA THR A 443 -26.06 -9.69 15.37
C THR A 443 -25.66 -9.17 14.00
N THR A 444 -25.58 -10.03 12.98
CA THR A 444 -25.28 -9.60 11.60
C THR A 444 -26.42 -8.79 10.99
N LEU A 445 -27.68 -9.14 11.29
CA LEU A 445 -28.85 -8.38 10.87
C LEU A 445 -28.84 -6.97 11.48
N TRP A 446 -28.41 -6.86 12.74
CA TRP A 446 -28.25 -5.57 13.42
C TRP A 446 -27.16 -4.69 12.80
N LEU A 447 -26.05 -5.32 12.41
CA LEU A 447 -24.90 -4.63 11.83
C LEU A 447 -25.14 -4.28 10.35
N ASP A 448 -26.06 -4.96 9.66
CA ASP A 448 -26.36 -4.67 8.25
C ASP A 448 -27.10 -3.33 8.08
N ARG A 449 -26.36 -2.33 7.61
CA ARG A 449 -26.84 -0.96 7.35
C ARG A 449 -26.99 -0.66 5.85
N ARG A 450 -26.79 -1.65 4.97
CA ARG A 450 -26.74 -1.44 3.51
C ARG A 450 -28.05 -0.89 2.95
N ASN A 451 -29.19 -1.33 3.51
CA ASN A 451 -30.53 -0.86 3.16
C ASN A 451 -31.17 -0.11 4.33
N PRO A 452 -31.01 1.23 4.44
CA PRO A 452 -31.57 1.98 5.57
C PRO A 452 -33.09 1.83 5.66
N ARG A 453 -33.78 1.68 4.52
CA ARG A 453 -35.24 1.49 4.48
C ARG A 453 -35.67 0.19 5.16
N GLU A 454 -35.04 -0.93 4.80
CA GLU A 454 -35.35 -2.25 5.37
C GLU A 454 -34.98 -2.29 6.86
N PHE A 455 -33.85 -1.69 7.21
CA PHE A 455 -33.43 -1.54 8.60
C PHE A 455 -34.49 -0.81 9.43
N TYR A 456 -34.94 0.37 9.01
CA TYR A 456 -35.96 1.12 9.75
C TYR A 456 -37.33 0.45 9.75
N ALA A 457 -37.71 -0.21 8.65
CA ALA A 457 -38.97 -0.97 8.59
C ALA A 457 -38.97 -2.14 9.59
N PHE A 458 -37.87 -2.89 9.66
CA PHE A 458 -37.67 -3.94 10.66
C PHE A 458 -37.78 -3.38 12.09
N TRP A 459 -37.13 -2.25 12.35
CA TRP A 459 -37.19 -1.58 13.66
C TRP A 459 -38.57 -1.11 14.05
N ALA A 460 -39.29 -0.49 13.12
CA ALA A 460 -40.67 -0.09 13.34
C ALA A 460 -41.53 -1.30 13.68
N ALA A 461 -41.45 -2.38 12.89
CA ALA A 461 -42.21 -3.60 13.13
C ALA A 461 -41.89 -4.22 14.50
N LEU A 462 -40.62 -4.25 14.89
CA LEU A 462 -40.20 -4.78 16.20
C LEU A 462 -40.77 -3.94 17.35
N ILE A 463 -40.66 -2.61 17.28
CA ILE A 463 -41.14 -1.71 18.32
C ILE A 463 -42.67 -1.79 18.45
N PHE A 464 -43.40 -1.73 17.33
CA PHE A 464 -44.86 -1.83 17.35
C PHE A 464 -45.34 -3.22 17.80
N GLY A 465 -44.66 -4.29 17.37
CA GLY A 465 -44.96 -5.66 17.77
C GLY A 465 -44.78 -5.88 19.28
N VAL A 466 -43.63 -5.47 19.83
CA VAL A 466 -43.36 -5.58 21.27
C VAL A 466 -44.33 -4.72 22.08
N SER A 467 -44.62 -3.51 21.62
CA SER A 467 -45.56 -2.61 22.30
C SER A 467 -46.98 -3.19 22.32
N ALA A 468 -47.44 -3.78 21.21
CA ALA A 468 -48.74 -4.43 21.14
C ALA A 468 -48.84 -5.64 22.08
N LEU A 469 -47.78 -6.45 22.16
CA LEU A 469 -47.73 -7.61 23.06
C LEU A 469 -47.78 -7.17 24.53
N LEU A 470 -47.07 -6.11 24.90
CA LEU A 470 -47.10 -5.55 26.26
C LEU A 470 -48.49 -5.00 26.61
N LEU A 471 -49.14 -4.29 25.70
CA LEU A 471 -50.50 -3.79 25.90
C LEU A 471 -51.51 -4.94 26.05
N ALA A 472 -51.39 -5.98 25.24
CA ALA A 472 -52.22 -7.18 25.37
C ALA A 472 -52.01 -7.87 26.73
N PHE A 473 -50.76 -7.97 27.19
CA PHE A 473 -50.44 -8.53 28.51
C PHE A 473 -51.06 -7.71 29.66
N ILE A 474 -50.97 -6.38 29.58
CA ILE A 474 -51.61 -5.48 30.56
C ILE A 474 -53.14 -5.65 30.53
N GLN A 475 -53.75 -5.77 29.35
CA GLN A 475 -55.18 -6.02 29.20
C GLN A 475 -55.59 -7.34 29.85
N ILE A 476 -54.84 -8.41 29.64
CA ILE A 476 -55.09 -9.72 30.27
C ILE A 476 -55.05 -9.60 31.81
N ILE A 477 -54.03 -8.94 32.36
CA ILE A 477 -53.94 -8.69 33.80
C ILE A 477 -55.16 -7.88 34.29
N GLY A 478 -55.52 -6.83 33.56
CA GLY A 478 -56.70 -6.01 33.86
C GLY A 478 -57.98 -6.84 33.92
N MET A 479 -58.18 -7.76 32.97
CA MET A 479 -59.34 -8.67 32.98
C MET A 479 -59.32 -9.63 34.17
N ILE A 480 -58.16 -10.19 34.54
CA ILE A 480 -58.03 -11.07 35.71
C ILE A 480 -58.42 -10.33 37.00
N VAL A 481 -57.93 -9.09 37.18
CA VAL A 481 -58.25 -8.27 38.35
C VAL A 481 -59.75 -7.98 38.44
N GLN A 482 -60.40 -7.66 37.32
CA GLN A 482 -61.85 -7.42 37.28
C GLN A 482 -62.65 -8.67 37.67
N ILE A 483 -62.24 -9.85 37.20
CA ILE A 483 -62.88 -11.13 37.55
C ILE A 483 -62.77 -11.40 39.07
N ILE A 484 -61.58 -11.18 39.66
CA ILE A 484 -61.37 -11.37 41.11
C ILE A 484 -62.25 -10.41 41.91
N ALA A 485 -62.31 -9.13 41.52
CA ALA A 485 -63.13 -8.13 42.19
C ALA A 485 -64.63 -8.46 42.13
N GLN A 486 -65.13 -8.95 40.98
CA GLN A 486 -66.52 -9.38 40.82
C GLN A 486 -66.84 -10.62 41.67
N TYR A 487 -65.90 -11.56 41.78
CA TYR A 487 -66.07 -12.72 42.64
C TYR A 487 -66.18 -12.33 44.12
N GLN A 488 -65.35 -11.38 44.58
CA GLN A 488 -65.38 -10.88 45.95
C GLN A 488 -66.65 -10.08 46.28
N SER A 489 -67.25 -9.39 45.32
CA SER A 489 -68.49 -8.64 45.55
C SER A 489 -69.75 -9.51 45.58
N SER A 490 -69.67 -10.75 45.08
CA SER A 490 -70.82 -11.65 44.89
C SER A 490 -70.95 -12.72 45.96
N GLY A 491 -69.90 -12.96 46.76
CA GLY A 491 -69.91 -13.84 47.93
C GLY A 491 -69.97 -13.04 49.22
#